data_AF-A0A3P0MM11-F1
#
_entry.id   AF-A0A3P0MM11-F1
#
_cell.length_a   1.000
_cell.length_b   1.000
_cell.length_c   1.000
_cell.angle_alpha   90.00
_cell.angle_beta   90.00
_cell.angle_gamma   90.00
#
_symmetry.space_group_name_H-M   'P 1'
#
loop_
_entity.id
_entity.type
_entity.pdbx_description
1 polymer ?
#
loop_
_entity_poly.entity_id
_entity_poly.type
_entity_poly.pdbx_seq_one_letter_code
_entity_poly.pdbx_strand_id
1 'polypeptide(L)' 'MAEQHDISSAIAEFNRSYLMLAKWLLLANRDEATRQLGISEKTASRIASLTLAQIDDLAAGGKLFCAFRDELAPGRA' A
#
# COMPACT_ATOMS: atom_id res chain seq x y z
N MET A 1 -26.93 3.91 7.78
CA MET A 1 -25.73 3.82 8.66
C MET A 1 -24.92 2.53 8.46
N ALA A 2 -25.44 1.46 7.84
CA ALA A 2 -24.69 0.23 7.59
C ALA A 2 -23.60 0.36 6.50
N GLU A 3 -23.83 1.16 5.46
CA GLU A 3 -22.94 1.26 4.29
C GLU A 3 -21.60 1.96 4.60
N GLN A 4 -21.56 2.89 5.56
CA GLN A 4 -20.34 3.63 5.93
C GLN A 4 -19.31 2.74 6.64
N HIS A 5 -19.79 1.75 7.42
CA HIS A 5 -18.94 0.76 8.07
C HIS A 5 -18.34 -0.22 7.04
N ASP A 6 -19.11 -0.53 6.00
CA ASP A 6 -18.71 -1.47 4.95
C ASP A 6 -17.53 -0.92 4.12
N ILE A 7 -17.63 0.34 3.66
CA ILE A 7 -16.56 0.98 2.90
C ILE A 7 -15.28 1.14 3.74
N SER A 8 -15.40 1.53 5.01
CA SER A 8 -14.23 1.70 5.89
C SER A 8 -13.52 0.36 6.14
N SER A 9 -14.30 -0.72 6.30
CA SER A 9 -13.77 -2.08 6.44
C SER A 9 -13.08 -2.55 5.15
N ALA A 10 -13.68 -2.30 3.99
CA ALA A 10 -13.09 -2.61 2.69
C ALA A 10 -11.79 -1.84 2.44
N ILE A 11 -11.72 -0.56 2.83
CA ILE A 11 -10.49 0.24 2.79
C ILE A 11 -9.41 -0.39 3.68
N ALA A 12 -9.77 -0.80 4.90
CA ALA A 12 -8.81 -1.40 5.80
C ALA A 12 -8.26 -2.74 5.30
N GLU A 13 -9.14 -3.62 4.79
CA GLU A 13 -8.73 -4.89 4.21
C GLU A 13 -7.84 -4.71 2.97
N PHE A 14 -8.17 -3.74 2.12
CA PHE A 14 -7.35 -3.38 0.97
C PHE A 14 -5.98 -2.85 1.39
N ASN A 15 -5.93 -1.90 2.33
CA ASN A 15 -4.69 -1.31 2.82
C ASN A 15 -3.76 -2.38 3.43
N ARG A 16 -4.32 -3.29 4.23
CA ARG A 16 -3.58 -4.42 4.81
C ARG A 16 -2.97 -5.30 3.72
N SER A 17 -3.78 -5.70 2.74
CA SER A 17 -3.34 -6.54 1.62
C SER A 17 -2.25 -5.84 0.79
N TYR A 18 -2.41 -4.54 0.52
CA TYR A 18 -1.44 -3.73 -0.20
C TYR A 18 -0.09 -3.64 0.54
N LEU A 19 -0.10 -3.30 1.83
CA LEU A 19 1.12 -3.18 2.64
C LEU A 19 1.85 -4.51 2.79
N MET A 20 1.12 -5.62 2.97
CA MET A 20 1.68 -6.96 3.03
C MET A 20 2.36 -7.35 1.71
N LEU A 21 1.70 -7.11 0.57
CA LEU A 21 2.27 -7.37 -0.75
C LEU A 21 3.50 -6.50 -1.01
N ALA A 22 3.43 -5.20 -0.73
CA ALA A 22 4.55 -4.28 -0.89
C ALA A 22 5.76 -4.72 -0.06
N LYS A 23 5.55 -5.11 1.20
CA LYS A 23 6.60 -5.65 2.06
C LYS A 23 7.19 -6.94 1.48
N TRP A 24 6.36 -7.87 1.01
CA TRP A 24 6.83 -9.12 0.42
C TRP A 24 7.69 -8.88 -0.84
N LEU A 25 7.26 -8.01 -1.75
CA LEU A 25 8.03 -7.64 -2.94
C LEU A 25 9.39 -7.04 -2.57
N LEU A 26 9.42 -6.14 -1.59
CA LEU A 26 10.65 -5.50 -1.10
C LEU A 26 11.65 -6.50 -0.48
N LEU A 27 11.16 -7.55 0.17
CA LEU A 27 11.99 -8.63 0.72
C LEU A 27 12.47 -9.59 -0.37
N ALA A 28 11.71 -9.79 -1.44
CA ALA A 28 12.05 -10.67 -2.54
C ALA A 28 13.09 -10.04 -3.50
N ASN A 29 12.84 -8.82 -3.96
CA ASN A 29 13.79 -8.05 -4.78
C ASN A 29 13.54 -6.56 -4.60
N ARG A 30 14.44 -5.93 -3.85
CA ARG A 30 14.29 -4.54 -3.43
C ARG A 30 14.31 -3.55 -4.60
N ASP A 31 15.31 -3.66 -5.48
CA ASP A 31 15.50 -2.69 -6.58
C ASP A 31 14.36 -2.75 -7.60
N GLU A 32 13.84 -3.95 -7.87
CA GLU A 32 12.68 -4.11 -8.74
C GLU A 32 11.41 -3.59 -8.05
N ALA A 33 11.21 -3.92 -6.78
CA ALA A 33 10.04 -3.49 -6.03
C ALA A 33 9.98 -1.97 -5.87
N THR A 34 11.09 -1.27 -5.63
CA THR A 34 11.08 0.21 -5.52
C THR A 34 10.68 0.86 -6.84
N ARG A 35 11.13 0.34 -7.99
CA ARG A 35 10.67 0.77 -9.32
C ARG A 35 9.18 0.48 -9.53
N GLN A 36 8.72 -0.74 -9.27
CA GLN A 36 7.32 -1.14 -9.48
C GLN A 36 6.35 -0.35 -8.60
N LEU A 37 6.71 -0.17 -7.32
CA LEU A 37 5.92 0.58 -6.35
C LEU A 37 6.03 2.10 -6.54
N GLY A 38 7.08 2.59 -7.22
CA GLY A 38 7.29 4.02 -7.47
C GLY A 38 7.59 4.80 -6.18
N ILE A 39 8.35 4.21 -5.27
CA ILE A 39 8.66 4.79 -3.95
C ILE A 39 10.15 5.00 -3.75
N SER A 40 10.52 5.96 -2.89
CA SER A 40 11.92 6.18 -2.52
C SER A 40 12.49 5.04 -1.68
N GLU A 41 13.82 4.86 -1.71
CA GLU A 41 14.52 3.89 -0.85
C GLU A 41 14.22 4.09 0.65
N LYS A 42 14.08 5.34 1.09
CA LYS A 42 13.71 5.65 2.48
C LYS A 42 12.33 5.10 2.83
N THR A 43 11.36 5.23 1.92
CA THR A 43 10.01 4.68 2.10
C THR A 43 10.02 3.16 2.06
N ALA A 44 10.74 2.57 1.12
CA ALA A 44 10.93 1.14 0.99
C ALA A 44 11.54 0.51 2.26
N SER A 45 12.51 1.16 2.90
CA SER A 45 13.08 0.68 4.17
C SER A 45 12.05 0.68 5.28
N ARG A 46 11.21 1.72 5.35
CA ARG A 46 10.14 1.80 6.35
C ARG A 46 9.13 0.67 6.15
N ILE A 47 8.63 0.47 4.93
CA ILE A 47 7.66 -0.59 4.62
C ILE A 47 8.24 -1.98 4.92
N ALA A 48 9.49 -2.24 4.53
CA ALA A 48 10.16 -3.52 4.81
C ALA A 48 10.30 -3.81 6.31
N SER A 49 10.45 -2.76 7.13
CA SER A 49 10.59 -2.88 8.60
C SER A 49 9.27 -3.01 9.38
N LEU A 50 8.11 -2.83 8.73
CA LEU A 50 6.82 -2.84 9.43
C LEU A 50 6.54 -4.20 10.08
N THR A 51 6.07 -4.20 11.33
CA THR A 51 5.52 -5.39 11.97
C THR A 51 4.07 -5.63 11.54
N LEU A 52 3.54 -6.83 11.79
CA LEU A 52 2.14 -7.13 11.48
C LEU A 52 1.18 -6.20 12.22
N ALA A 53 1.44 -5.92 13.50
CA ALA A 53 0.65 -4.99 14.30
C ALA A 53 0.66 -3.57 13.70
N GLN A 54 1.83 -3.08 13.25
CA GLN A 54 1.93 -1.78 12.60
C GLN A 54 1.20 -1.73 11.25
N ILE A 55 1.19 -2.83 10.50
CA ILE A 55 0.42 -2.93 9.25
C ILE A 55 -1.07 -2.82 9.55
N ASP A 56 -1.56 -3.53 10.57
CA ASP A 56 -2.98 -3.51 10.96
C ASP A 56 -3.41 -2.12 11.46
N ASP A 57 -2.56 -1.46 12.25
CA ASP A 57 -2.80 -0.08 12.70
C ASP A 57 -2.87 0.93 11.55
N LEU A 58 -1.95 0.82 10.58
CA LEU A 58 -1.94 1.69 9.39
C LEU A 58 -3.13 1.39 8.47
N ALA A 59 -3.51 0.12 8.37
CA ALA A 59 -4.61 -0.33 7.53
C ALA A 59 -5.96 0.21 8.02
N ALA A 60 -6.17 0.27 9.33
CA ALA A 60 -7.40 0.78 9.95
C ALA A 60 -7.71 2.26 9.64
N GLY A 61 -6.78 2.99 9.00
CA GLY A 61 -7.04 4.34 8.52
C GLY A 61 -8.16 4.36 7.46
N GLY A 62 -9.14 5.26 7.62
CA GLY A 62 -10.27 5.41 6.70
C GLY A 62 -9.93 6.01 5.31
N LYS A 63 -8.66 5.99 4.90
CA LYS A 63 -8.20 6.44 3.57
C LYS A 63 -7.27 5.39 2.98
N LEU A 64 -7.28 5.29 1.65
CA LEU A 64 -6.37 4.40 0.93
C LEU A 64 -4.91 4.82 1.14
N PHE A 65 -4.04 3.83 1.35
CA PHE A 65 -2.60 4.05 1.53
C PHE A 65 -1.85 4.29 0.19
N CYS A 66 -2.51 3.99 -0.93
CA CYS A 66 -1.98 4.20 -2.27
C CYS A 66 -2.91 5.09 -3.11
N ALA A 67 -2.37 5.57 -4.23
CA ALA A 67 -3.10 6.33 -5.23
C ALA A 67 -2.83 5.77 -6.63
N PHE A 68 -3.73 6.08 -7.57
CA PHE A 68 -3.47 5.82 -8.97
C PHE A 68 -2.35 6.73 -9.48
N ARG A 69 -1.43 6.14 -10.24
CA ARG A 69 -0.34 6.84 -10.92
C ARG A 69 -0.85 7.34 -12.27
N ASP A 70 -1.29 8.58 -12.26
CA ASP A 70 -1.90 9.31 -13.37
C ASP A 70 -1.02 9.38 -14.62
N GLU A 71 0.30 9.30 -14.44
CA GLU A 71 1.33 9.23 -15.48
C GLU A 71 1.37 7.88 -16.22
N LEU A 72 0.80 6.83 -15.63
CA LEU A 72 0.65 5.51 -16.25
C LEU A 72 -0.75 5.28 -16.81
N ALA A 73 -1.62 6.31 -16.76
CA ALA A 73 -2.97 6.20 -17.29
C ALA A 73 -2.95 6.00 -18.82
N PRO A 74 -3.61 4.96 -19.36
CA PRO A 74 -3.69 4.76 -20.80
C PRO A 74 -4.42 5.96 -21.45
N GLY A 75 -3.83 6.50 -22.54
CA GLY A 75 -4.42 7.61 -23.30
C GLY A 75 -3.86 9.01 -22.98
N ARG A 76 -2.84 9.13 -22.14
CA ARG A 76 -2.04 10.36 -21.97
C ARG A 76 -0.71 10.23 -22.72
N ALA A 77 -0.74 10.37 -24.05
CA ALA A 77 0.44 10.52 -24.90
C ALA A 77 0.25 11.73 -25.82
#